data_AF-A0A933J5I8-F1
#
_entry.id   AF-A0A933J5I8-F1
#
_cell.length_a   1.000
_cell.length_b   1.000
_cell.length_c   1.000
_cell.angle_alpha   90.00
_cell.angle_beta   90.00
_cell.angle_gamma   90.00
#
_symmetry.space_group_name_H-M   'P 1'
#
loop_
_entity.id
_entity.type
_entity.pdbx_description
1 polymer ?
#
loop_
_entity_poly.entity_id
_entity_poly.type
_entity_poly.pdbx_seq_one_letter_code
_entity_poly.pdbx_strand_id
1 'polypeptide(L)' 'MNRQSNNGMSSSDELAELERELAQLKEQLPRHSISPSILARIDELEEEIAALRAT' A
#
# COMPACT_ATOMS: atom_id res chain seq x y z
N MET A 1 -12.46 -10.40 -2.36
CA MET A 1 -12.94 -9.01 -2.57
C MET A 1 -13.99 -8.70 -1.51
N ASN A 2 -13.67 -7.89 -0.49
CA ASN A 2 -14.65 -7.40 0.50
C ASN A 2 -14.25 -5.97 0.90
N ARG A 3 -14.65 -4.97 0.11
CA ARG A 3 -14.60 -3.55 0.51
C ARG A 3 -16.02 -3.05 0.67
N GLN A 4 -16.67 -3.39 1.78
CA GLN A 4 -17.94 -2.78 2.15
C GLN A 4 -18.18 -2.92 3.65
N SER A 5 -17.76 -1.90 4.40
CA SER A 5 -18.46 -1.42 5.59
C SER A 5 -17.85 -0.10 6.07
N ASN A 6 -18.71 0.93 6.10
CA ASN A 6 -18.75 2.02 7.06
C ASN A 6 -17.91 3.30 6.81
N ASN A 7 -18.67 4.37 6.55
CA ASN A 7 -18.40 5.77 6.89
C ASN A 7 -17.37 5.93 8.01
N GLY A 8 -16.20 6.53 7.69
CA GLY A 8 -15.25 7.03 8.69
C GLY A 8 -13.86 6.38 8.70
N MET A 9 -13.35 5.85 7.58
CA MET A 9 -11.91 5.59 7.48
C MET A 9 -11.19 6.94 7.62
N SER A 10 -10.55 7.14 8.77
CA SER A 10 -9.72 8.32 8.98
C SER A 10 -8.48 8.17 8.09
N SER A 11 -7.83 9.27 7.69
CA SER A 11 -6.59 9.21 6.89
C SER A 11 -5.55 8.27 7.51
N SER A 12 -5.58 8.09 8.84
CA SER A 12 -4.75 7.13 9.58
C SER A 12 -5.08 5.65 9.31
N ASP A 13 -6.35 5.29 9.13
CA ASP A 13 -6.75 3.90 8.85
C ASP A 13 -6.38 3.50 7.42
N GLU A 14 -6.56 4.43 6.47
CA GLU A 14 -6.16 4.26 5.07
C GLU A 14 -4.63 4.16 4.95
N LEU A 15 -3.90 5.03 5.66
CA LEU A 15 -2.44 4.96 5.77
C LEU A 15 -1.96 3.60 6.31
N ALA A 16 -2.58 3.10 7.38
CA ALA A 16 -2.22 1.81 7.98
C ALA A 16 -2.51 0.63 7.04
N GLU A 17 -3.57 0.71 6.24
CA GLU A 17 -3.89 -0.31 5.24
C GLU A 17 -2.85 -0.33 4.10
N LEU A 18 -2.50 0.84 3.56
CA LEU A 18 -1.49 1.00 2.52
C LEU A 18 -0.10 0.52 2.98
N GLU A 19 0.30 0.85 4.21
CA GLU A 19 1.57 0.39 4.78
C GLU A 19 1.61 -1.13 4.95
N ARG A 20 0.48 -1.74 5.35
CA ARG A 20 0.36 -3.20 5.44
C ARG A 20 0.47 -3.86 4.08
N GLU A 21 -0.17 -3.29 3.06
CA GLU A 21 -0.12 -3.80 1.69
C GLU A 21 1.31 -3.70 1.12
N LEU A 22 1.98 -2.57 1.32
CA LEU A 22 3.37 -2.36 0.95
C LEU A 22 4.32 -3.38 1.60
N ALA A 23 4.17 -3.61 2.91
CA ALA A 23 4.99 -4.59 3.64
C ALA A 23 4.77 -6.01 3.12
N GLN A 24 3.53 -6.40 2.87
CA GLN A 24 3.21 -7.72 2.30
C GLN A 24 3.79 -7.90 0.91
N LEU A 25 3.70 -6.87 0.04
CA LEU A 25 4.32 -6.91 -1.29
C LEU A 25 5.84 -7.04 -1.20
N LYS A 26 6.48 -6.32 -0.29
CA LYS A 26 7.94 -6.40 -0.05
C LYS A 26 8.39 -7.73 0.52
N GLU A 27 7.59 -8.36 1.39
CA GLU A 27 7.87 -9.69 1.95
C GLU A 27 7.67 -10.80 0.91
N GLN A 28 6.67 -10.66 0.05
CA GLN A 28 6.36 -11.65 -0.99
C GLN A 28 7.28 -11.54 -2.21
N LEU A 29 8.13 -10.52 -2.29
CA LEU A 29 9.04 -10.30 -3.40
C LEU A 29 10.21 -11.30 -3.37
N PRO A 30 10.29 -12.26 -4.32
CA PRO A 30 11.46 -13.11 -4.44
C PRO A 30 12.64 -12.27 -4.94
N ARG A 31 13.76 -12.29 -4.22
CA ARG A 31 15.01 -11.52 -4.47
C ARG A 31 15.59 -11.61 -5.89
N HIS A 32 15.09 -12.51 -6.72
CA HIS A 32 15.60 -12.79 -8.06
C HIS A 32 14.57 -12.59 -9.18
N SER A 33 13.29 -12.39 -8.87
CA SER A 33 12.21 -12.27 -9.86
C SER A 33 11.25 -11.14 -9.49
N ILE A 34 11.81 -9.94 -9.31
CA ILE A 34 11.03 -8.73 -9.10
C ILE A 34 10.46 -8.30 -10.45
N SER A 35 9.14 -8.44 -10.62
CA SER A 35 8.46 -7.98 -11.84
C SER A 35 8.39 -6.45 -11.87
N PRO A 36 8.63 -5.79 -13.02
CA PRO A 36 8.48 -4.34 -13.15
C PRO A 36 7.10 -3.82 -12.72
N SER A 37 6.05 -4.62 -12.93
CA SER A 37 4.69 -4.30 -12.49
C SER A 37 4.55 -4.27 -10.96
N ILE A 38 5.30 -5.10 -10.24
CA ILE A 38 5.31 -5.11 -8.77
C ILE A 38 6.07 -3.88 -8.24
N LEU A 39 7.15 -3.49 -8.90
CA LEU A 39 7.89 -2.27 -8.54
C LEU A 39 7.02 -1.03 -8.74
N ALA A 40 6.38 -0.89 -9.90
CA ALA A 40 5.46 0.22 -10.14
C ALA A 40 4.34 0.29 -9.09
N ARG A 41 3.82 -0.86 -8.65
CA ARG A 41 2.79 -0.91 -7.60
C ARG A 41 3.33 -0.49 -6.22
N ILE A 42 4.58 -0.83 -5.92
CA ILE A 42 5.27 -0.39 -4.69
C ILE A 42 5.46 1.12 -4.72
N ASP A 43 5.93 1.67 -5.84
CA ASP A 43 6.14 3.10 -6.01
C ASP A 43 4.83 3.89 -5.83
N GLU A 44 3.72 3.42 -6.43
CA GLU A 44 2.38 4.00 -6.22
C GLU A 44 1.96 3.98 -4.74
N LEU A 45 2.10 2.84 -4.05
CA LEU A 45 1.74 2.71 -2.64
C LEU A 45 2.59 3.65 -1.76
N GLU A 46 3.88 3.80 -2.06
CA GLU A 46 4.76 4.72 -1.34
C GLU A 46 4.37 6.19 -1.57
N GLU A 47 3.97 6.56 -2.80
CA GLU A 47 3.50 7.91 -3.12
C GLU A 47 2.16 8.24 -2.43
N GLU A 48 1.21 7.31 -2.42
CA GLU A 48 -0.08 7.46 -1.71
C GLU A 48 0.13 7.63 -0.19
N ILE A 49 1.00 6.82 0.40
CA ILE A 49 1.41 6.92 1.81
C ILE A 49 2.03 8.29 2.09
N ALA A 50 2.93 8.76 1.22
CA ALA A 50 3.61 10.04 1.38
C ALA A 50 2.62 11.22 1.29
N ALA A 51 1.67 11.17 0.37
CA ALA A 51 0.61 12.17 0.25
C ALA A 51 -0.26 12.24 1.50
N LEU A 52 -0.68 11.09 2.04
CA LEU A 52 -1.49 11.02 3.26
C LEU A 52 -0.72 11.50 4.50
N ARG A 53 0.59 11.23 4.58
CA ARG A 53 1.45 11.69 5.69
C ARG A 53 1.77 13.18 5.64
N ALA A 54 1.69 13.81 4.47
CA ALA A 54 1.95 15.23 4.28
C ALA A 54 0.76 16.14 4.61
N THR A 55 -0.39 15.55 4.94
CA THR A 55 -1.66 16.23 5.30
C THR A 55 -1.78 16.40 6.80
#